data_AF-A0A526S3M4-F1
#
_entry.id   AF-A0A526S3M4-F1
#
_cell.length_a   1.000
_cell.length_b   1.000
_cell.length_c   1.000
_cell.angle_alpha   90.00
_cell.angle_beta   90.00
_cell.angle_gamma   90.00
#
_symmetry.space_group_name_H-M   'P 1'
#
loop_
_entity.id
_entity.type
_entity.pdbx_description
1 polymer ?
#
loop_
_entity_poly.entity_id
_entity_poly.type
_entity_poly.pdbx_seq_one_letter_code
_entity_poly.pdbx_strand_id
1 'polypeptide(L)'
;MAHMLPDQAGEIASSNTPSEPALEAVRDAESLLRGIYEISKILTAPARLEITLANVANILSSFVQTRHGAIVLLDAEGQPQISATDRGTVPRSGAGSVVPQAVIDKIVATGAPVVIQ
;
A
#
# COMPACT_ATOMS: atom_id res chain seq x y z
N MET A 1 34.85 -64.32 -12.65
CA MET A 1 33.98 -64.04 -13.82
C MET A 1 32.78 -63.29 -13.27
N ALA A 2 32.82 -61.94 -13.31
CA ALA A 2 32.11 -61.08 -14.27
C ALA A 2 30.57 -61.24 -14.11
N HIS A 3 29.76 -60.22 -13.79
CA HIS A 3 29.74 -58.86 -14.33
C HIS A 3 28.86 -57.91 -13.47
N MET A 4 29.22 -56.61 -13.47
CA MET A 4 28.43 -55.39 -13.17
C MET A 4 27.02 -55.40 -13.83
N LEU A 5 25.97 -54.67 -13.44
CA LEU A 5 25.80 -53.25 -13.08
C LEU A 5 24.48 -53.05 -12.28
N PRO A 6 24.35 -51.94 -11.51
CA PRO A 6 23.06 -51.41 -11.09
C PRO A 6 22.35 -50.70 -12.25
N ASP A 7 21.06 -50.98 -12.43
CA ASP A 7 20.22 -50.28 -13.40
C ASP A 7 19.87 -48.89 -12.86
N GLN A 8 20.57 -47.88 -13.37
CA GLN A 8 20.16 -46.49 -13.29
C GLN A 8 18.97 -46.29 -14.22
N ALA A 9 17.76 -46.42 -13.68
CA ALA A 9 16.58 -45.82 -14.29
C ALA A 9 16.59 -44.33 -13.94
N GLY A 10 16.96 -43.52 -14.94
CA GLY A 10 17.12 -42.08 -14.85
C GLY A 10 15.91 -41.35 -14.26
N GLU A 11 16.19 -40.57 -13.23
CA GLU A 11 16.09 -39.10 -13.25
C GLU A 11 15.36 -38.51 -14.48
N ILE A 12 14.03 -38.59 -14.48
CA ILE A 12 13.15 -37.72 -15.28
C ILE A 12 11.92 -37.37 -14.45
N ALA A 13 12.16 -36.65 -13.36
CA ALA A 13 11.19 -35.75 -12.80
C ALA A 13 11.95 -34.50 -12.38
N SER A 14 12.43 -33.75 -13.36
CA SER A 14 12.75 -32.34 -13.16
C SER A 14 11.43 -31.66 -12.84
N SER A 15 11.04 -31.72 -11.57
CA SER A 15 9.87 -31.05 -11.03
C SER A 15 10.12 -29.56 -11.20
N ASN A 16 9.61 -29.00 -12.29
CA ASN A 16 9.41 -27.56 -12.47
C ASN A 16 8.34 -27.04 -11.50
N THR A 17 8.27 -27.57 -10.28
CA THR A 17 7.52 -26.99 -9.18
C THR A 17 8.24 -25.69 -8.82
N PRO A 18 7.60 -24.53 -8.99
CA PRO A 18 8.17 -23.28 -8.53
C PRO A 18 8.52 -23.45 -7.05
N SER A 19 9.76 -23.10 -6.68
CA SER A 19 10.15 -23.12 -5.27
C SER A 19 9.17 -22.27 -4.45
N GLU A 20 8.83 -22.68 -3.24
CA GLU A 20 7.96 -21.93 -2.32
C GLU A 20 8.22 -20.41 -2.29
N PRO A 21 9.48 -19.90 -2.24
CA PRO A 21 9.74 -18.45 -2.30
C PRO A 21 9.29 -17.78 -3.62
N ALA A 22 9.30 -18.49 -4.75
CA ALA A 22 8.82 -17.95 -6.02
C ALA A 22 7.28 -17.89 -6.06
N LEU A 23 6.60 -18.86 -5.43
CA LEU A 23 5.15 -18.88 -5.36
C LEU A 23 4.61 -17.75 -4.46
N GLU A 24 5.26 -17.49 -3.33
CA GLU A 24 4.90 -16.37 -2.44
C GLU A 24 5.16 -15.02 -3.10
N ALA A 25 6.29 -14.85 -3.80
CA ALA A 25 6.57 -13.61 -4.55
C ALA A 25 5.54 -13.31 -5.64
N VAL A 26 5.03 -14.34 -6.33
CA VAL A 26 3.95 -14.18 -7.33
C VAL A 26 2.64 -13.76 -6.65
N ARG A 27 2.28 -14.37 -5.52
CA ARG A 27 1.08 -14.01 -4.75
C ARG A 27 1.15 -12.57 -4.23
N ASP A 28 2.33 -12.15 -3.77
CA ASP A 28 2.58 -10.77 -3.34
C ASP A 28 2.42 -9.79 -4.51
N ALA A 29 2.99 -10.11 -5.68
CA ALA A 29 2.87 -9.29 -6.87
C ALA A 29 1.41 -9.18 -7.36
N GLU A 30 0.64 -10.27 -7.34
CA GLU A 30 -0.79 -10.27 -7.68
C GLU A 30 -1.60 -9.41 -6.70
N SER A 31 -1.32 -9.51 -5.41
CA SER A 31 -1.96 -8.69 -4.37
C SER A 31 -1.68 -7.20 -4.56
N LEU A 32 -0.42 -6.84 -4.81
CA LEU A 32 -0.01 -5.45 -5.07
C LEU A 32 -0.66 -4.90 -6.35
N LEU A 33 -0.67 -5.68 -7.43
CA LEU A 33 -1.31 -5.28 -8.68
C LEU A 33 -2.82 -5.09 -8.48
N ARG A 34 -3.46 -5.96 -7.70
CA ARG A 34 -4.87 -5.81 -7.34
C ARG A 34 -5.10 -4.52 -6.54
N GLY A 35 -4.22 -4.20 -5.59
CA GLY A 35 -4.26 -2.96 -4.83
C GLY A 35 -4.22 -1.72 -5.73
N ILE A 36 -3.27 -1.68 -6.67
CA ILE A 36 -3.14 -0.58 -7.64
C ILE A 36 -4.42 -0.45 -8.48
N TYR A 37 -4.97 -1.56 -8.96
CA TYR A 37 -6.20 -1.56 -9.75
C TYR A 37 -7.41 -1.03 -8.97
N GLU A 38 -7.59 -1.48 -7.72
CA GLU A 38 -8.70 -1.03 -6.88
C GLU A 38 -8.60 0.46 -6.54
N ILE A 39 -7.41 0.95 -6.20
CA ILE A 39 -7.18 2.38 -5.97
C ILE A 39 -7.49 3.17 -7.25
N SER A 40 -7.01 2.71 -8.40
CA SER A 40 -7.24 3.37 -9.70
C SER A 40 -8.72 3.48 -10.04
N LYS A 41 -9.52 2.43 -9.78
CA LYS A 41 -10.97 2.47 -9.96
C LYS A 41 -11.64 3.49 -9.05
N ILE A 42 -11.25 3.55 -7.76
CA ILE A 42 -11.81 4.52 -6.81
C ILE A 42 -11.50 5.94 -7.25
N LEU A 43 -10.25 6.21 -7.66
CA LEU A 43 -9.82 7.54 -8.10
C LEU A 43 -10.54 8.02 -9.37
N THR A 44 -11.01 7.10 -10.22
CA THR A 44 -11.67 7.42 -11.49
C THR A 44 -13.19 7.35 -11.43
N ALA A 45 -13.76 6.84 -10.34
CA ALA A 45 -15.21 6.79 -10.15
C ALA A 45 -15.79 8.19 -9.81
N PRO A 46 -17.01 8.50 -10.26
CA PRO A 46 -17.68 9.74 -9.88
C PRO A 46 -18.09 9.67 -8.40
N ALA A 47 -17.40 10.42 -7.55
CA ALA A 47 -17.72 10.57 -6.14
C ALA A 47 -17.24 11.94 -5.63
N ARG A 48 -17.72 12.34 -4.44
CA ARG A 48 -17.16 13.50 -3.74
C ARG A 48 -15.71 13.21 -3.35
N LEU A 49 -14.84 14.21 -3.48
CA LEU A 49 -13.39 14.06 -3.25
C LEU A 49 -13.09 13.47 -1.87
N GLU A 50 -13.80 13.91 -0.82
CA GLU A 50 -13.59 13.43 0.55
C GLU A 50 -13.88 11.93 0.68
N ILE A 51 -14.93 11.46 -0.01
CA ILE A 51 -15.32 10.05 -0.05
C ILE A 51 -14.26 9.24 -0.83
N THR A 52 -13.80 9.75 -1.97
CA THR A 52 -12.74 9.14 -2.76
C THR A 52 -11.47 8.95 -1.94
N LEU A 53 -11.00 10.00 -1.24
CA LEU A 53 -9.77 9.94 -0.45
C LEU A 53 -9.89 9.01 0.76
N ALA A 54 -11.05 8.96 1.42
CA ALA A 54 -11.27 8.02 2.53
C ALA A 54 -11.23 6.56 2.05
N ASN A 55 -11.84 6.28 0.89
CA ASN A 55 -11.79 4.95 0.30
C ASN A 55 -10.37 4.54 -0.13
N VAL A 56 -9.58 5.47 -0.67
CA VAL A 56 -8.15 5.23 -0.96
C VAL A 56 -7.37 4.94 0.32
N ALA A 57 -7.54 5.74 1.36
CA ALA A 57 -6.87 5.53 2.65
C ALA A 57 -7.20 4.16 3.25
N ASN A 58 -8.47 3.72 3.14
CA ASN A 58 -8.92 2.40 3.59
C ASN A 58 -8.30 1.24 2.79
N ILE A 59 -8.05 1.40 1.49
CA ILE A 59 -7.31 0.38 0.74
C ILE A 59 -5.84 0.37 1.18
N LEU A 60 -5.20 1.53 1.27
CA LEU A 60 -3.79 1.63 1.64
C LEU A 60 -3.50 1.01 3.02
N SER A 61 -4.42 1.11 3.98
CA SER A 61 -4.26 0.50 5.31
C SER A 61 -4.16 -1.04 5.30
N SER A 62 -4.63 -1.69 4.23
CA SER A 62 -4.45 -3.14 4.04
C SER A 62 -3.06 -3.53 3.54
N PHE A 63 -2.32 -2.59 2.95
CA PHE A 63 -0.97 -2.81 2.39
C PHE A 63 0.13 -2.28 3.29
N VAL A 64 -0.13 -1.19 4.01
CA VAL A 64 0.84 -0.55 4.91
C VAL A 64 0.35 -0.77 6.34
N GLN A 65 1.22 -1.25 7.23
CA GLN A 65 0.90 -1.46 8.65
C GLN A 65 0.76 -0.13 9.43
N THR A 66 -0.04 0.81 8.92
CA THR A 66 -0.32 2.10 9.56
C THR A 66 -1.54 1.97 10.45
N ARG A 67 -1.38 2.17 11.76
CA ARG A 67 -2.53 2.19 12.70
C ARG A 67 -3.40 3.44 12.60
N HIS A 68 -2.84 4.54 12.08
CA HIS A 68 -3.50 5.85 11.98
C HIS A 68 -3.00 6.60 10.74
N GLY A 69 -3.49 6.23 9.56
CA GLY A 69 -3.16 6.90 8.29
C GLY A 69 -4.10 8.05 7.97
N ALA A 70 -3.57 9.13 7.39
CA ALA A 70 -4.37 10.25 6.89
C ALA A 70 -3.83 10.78 5.56
N ILE A 71 -4.74 11.08 4.63
CA ILE A 71 -4.48 11.88 3.43
C ILE A 71 -4.97 13.30 3.74
N VAL A 72 -4.07 14.27 3.69
CA VAL A 72 -4.37 15.68 3.99
C VAL A 72 -4.32 16.50 2.70
N LEU A 73 -5.44 17.14 2.36
CA LEU A 73 -5.51 18.09 1.25
C LEU A 73 -5.26 19.50 1.79
N LEU A 74 -4.33 20.22 1.15
CA LEU A 74 -4.01 21.60 1.47
C LEU A 74 -4.70 22.56 0.50
N ASP A 75 -5.14 23.71 1.00
CA ASP A 75 -5.58 24.83 0.17
C ASP A 75 -4.38 25.62 -0.42
N ALA A 76 -4.68 26.71 -1.14
CA ALA A 76 -3.68 27.53 -1.80
C ALA A 76 -2.72 28.21 -0.81
N GLU A 77 -3.16 28.40 0.43
CA GLU A 77 -2.41 28.99 1.53
C GLU A 77 -1.65 27.93 2.36
N GLY A 78 -1.67 26.66 1.93
CA GLY A 78 -1.00 25.55 2.59
C GLY A 78 -1.72 25.06 3.86
N GLN A 79 -2.95 25.50 4.09
CA GLN A 79 -3.74 25.08 5.25
C GLN A 79 -4.52 23.79 4.95
N PRO A 80 -4.60 22.85 5.90
CA PRO A 80 -5.40 21.64 5.75
C PRO A 80 -6.88 21.95 5.56
N GLN A 81 -7.42 21.57 4.39
CA GLN A 81 -8.82 21.70 4.04
C GLN A 81 -9.60 20.42 4.37
N ILE A 82 -9.03 19.25 4.05
CA ILE A 82 -9.65 17.93 4.27
C ILE A 82 -8.61 16.98 4.85
N SER A 83 -9.00 16.20 5.87
CA SER A 83 -8.25 15.02 6.31
C SER A 83 -9.12 13.78 6.12
N ALA A 84 -8.70 12.89 5.24
CA ALA A 84 -9.34 11.60 5.02
C ALA A 84 -8.50 10.51 5.68
N THR A 85 -9.13 9.69 6.51
CA THR A 85 -8.51 8.57 7.19
C THR A 85 -9.14 7.27 6.71
N ASP A 86 -8.51 6.14 7.02
CA ASP A 86 -9.11 4.81 6.85
C ASP A 86 -10.40 4.62 7.67
N ARG A 87 -10.67 5.52 8.64
CA ARG A 87 -11.89 5.57 9.45
C ARG A 87 -12.94 6.56 8.92
N GLY A 88 -12.71 7.17 7.76
CA GLY A 88 -13.58 8.15 7.15
C GLY A 88 -13.01 9.57 7.14
N THR A 89 -13.86 10.55 6.83
CA THR A 89 -13.48 11.95 6.63
C THR A 89 -13.64 12.76 7.92
N VAL A 90 -12.65 13.58 8.25
CA VAL A 90 -12.74 14.52 9.37
C VAL A 90 -12.82 15.96 8.81
N PRO A 91 -13.96 16.66 8.97
CA PRO A 91 -14.09 18.07 8.58
C PRO A 91 -13.15 18.96 9.39
N ARG A 92 -12.61 20.01 8.76
CA ARG A 92 -11.87 21.07 9.46
C ARG A 92 -12.85 21.92 10.28
N SER A 93 -13.04 21.57 11.55
CA SER A 93 -13.56 22.46 12.58
C SER A 93 -13.13 21.96 13.96
N GLY A 94 -12.11 22.60 14.54
CA GLY A 94 -11.65 22.33 15.91
C GLY A 94 -10.37 21.51 16.02
N ALA A 95 -9.87 21.38 17.25
CA ALA A 95 -8.60 20.83 17.72
C ALA A 95 -8.32 19.33 17.39
N GLY A 96 -8.84 18.82 16.28
CA GLY A 96 -8.78 17.42 15.86
C GLY A 96 -8.03 17.17 14.55
N SER A 97 -7.16 18.09 14.09
CA SER A 97 -6.21 17.74 13.02
C SER A 97 -5.30 16.63 13.53
N VAL A 98 -5.30 15.48 12.86
CA VAL A 98 -4.45 14.32 13.23
C VAL A 98 -2.96 14.66 13.09
N VAL A 99 -2.63 15.63 12.22
CA VAL A 99 -1.24 16.04 11.94
C VAL A 99 -1.03 17.51 12.34
N PRO A 100 0.02 17.83 13.14
CA PRO A 100 0.36 19.21 13.46
C PRO A 100 0.80 20.02 12.22
N GLN A 101 0.38 21.30 12.14
CA GLN A 101 0.71 22.17 11.00
C GLN A 101 2.22 22.28 10.76
N ALA A 102 3.03 22.39 11.82
CA ALA A 102 4.49 22.47 11.69
C ALA A 102 5.11 21.24 10.99
N VAL A 103 4.50 20.06 11.11
CA VAL A 103 4.94 18.85 10.41
C VAL A 103 4.57 18.95 8.92
N ILE A 104 3.36 19.40 8.63
CA ILE A 104 2.89 19.63 7.25
C ILE A 104 3.80 20.63 6.55
N ASP A 105 4.05 21.78 7.19
CA ASP A 105 4.91 22.84 6.65
C ASP A 105 6.32 22.31 6.34
N LYS A 106 6.87 21.47 7.23
CA LYS A 106 8.18 20.86 7.03
C LYS A 106 8.20 19.88 5.86
N ILE A 107 7.18 19.03 5.73
CA ILE A 107 7.06 18.09 4.59
C ILE A 107 6.94 18.88 3.29
N VAL A 108 6.08 19.89 3.23
CA VAL A 108 5.88 20.73 2.04
C VAL A 108 7.15 21.47 1.66
N ALA A 109 7.84 22.08 2.63
CA ALA A 109 9.05 22.86 2.38
C ALA A 109 10.24 22.00 1.92
N THR A 110 10.33 20.75 2.38
CA THR A 110 11.48 19.88 2.10
C THR A 110 11.23 18.85 1.00
N GLY A 111 9.97 18.55 0.70
CA GLY A 111 9.59 17.41 -0.16
C GLY A 111 10.01 16.05 0.42
N ALA A 112 10.39 15.99 1.70
CA ALA A 112 10.96 14.81 2.33
C ALA A 112 10.07 14.30 3.48
N PRO A 113 10.10 12.98 3.76
CA PRO A 113 9.42 12.43 4.93
C PRO A 113 9.97 13.02 6.23
N VAL A 114 9.07 13.25 7.20
CA VAL A 114 9.43 13.65 8.57
C VAL A 114 9.19 12.47 9.51
N VAL A 115 10.20 12.13 10.31
CA VAL A 115 10.11 11.10 11.36
C VAL A 115 10.16 11.79 12.71
N ILE A 116 9.24 11.42 13.61
CA ILE A 116 9.16 11.90 14.98
C ILE A 116 9.47 10.70 15.89
N GLN A 117 10.29 10.92 16.92
CA GLN A 117 10.66 9.91 17.92
C GLN A 117 9.90 10.12 19.22
#